data_AF-A0A356TNB9-F1
#
_entry.id   AF-A0A356TNB9-F1
#
_cell.length_a   1.000
_cell.length_b   1.000
_cell.length_c   1.000
_cell.angle_alpha   90.00
_cell.angle_beta   90.00
_cell.angle_gamma   90.00
#
_symmetry.space_group_name_H-M   'P 1'
#
loop_
_entity.id
_entity.type
_entity.pdbx_description
1 polymer ?
#
loop_
_entity_poly.entity_id
_entity_poly.type
_entity_poly.pdbx_seq_one_letter_code
_entity_poly.pdbx_strand_id
1 'polypeptide(L)'
;MTDETEPSAARSRQRYATAFGWVAGGTLGLLINWGISAAYGEGYPLTWTTFALFLAGAFGGMTLADRLGSRAFKPLGIAAGVLIAVLVALVLALALTSS
;
A
#
# COMPACT_ATOMS: atom_id res chain seq x y z
N MET A 1 19.44 22.75 -29.91
CA MET A 1 18.50 21.62 -29.83
C MET A 1 18.72 20.96 -28.49
N THR A 2 18.15 21.58 -27.46
CA THR A 2 18.48 21.34 -26.04
C THR A 2 17.27 20.72 -25.35
N ASP A 3 17.42 19.46 -24.96
CA ASP A 3 17.04 18.96 -23.64
C ASP A 3 15.57 19.03 -23.19
N GLU A 4 14.61 18.85 -24.09
CA GLU A 4 13.17 18.82 -23.71
C GLU A 4 12.70 17.45 -23.19
N THR A 5 13.55 16.41 -23.22
CA THR A 5 13.12 15.04 -22.88
C THR A 5 13.23 14.68 -21.39
N GLU A 6 14.14 15.30 -20.63
CA GLU A 6 14.38 14.96 -19.21
C GLU A 6 13.26 15.32 -18.20
N PRO A 7 12.50 16.43 -18.30
CA PRO A 7 11.51 16.79 -17.28
C PRO A 7 10.27 15.87 -17.25
N SER A 8 9.99 15.17 -18.34
CA SER A 8 8.81 14.28 -18.46
C SER A 8 8.99 12.94 -17.71
N ALA A 9 10.20 12.36 -17.78
CA ALA A 9 10.53 11.08 -17.15
C ALA A 9 10.61 11.19 -15.61
N ALA A 10 11.12 12.31 -15.10
CA ALA A 10 11.17 12.58 -13.66
C ALA A 10 9.76 12.77 -13.05
N ARG A 11 8.88 13.49 -13.77
CA ARG A 11 7.50 13.78 -13.31
C ARG A 11 6.60 12.54 -13.34
N SER A 12 6.75 11.70 -14.37
CA SER A 12 6.03 10.42 -14.47
C SER A 12 6.50 9.44 -13.40
N ARG A 13 7.82 9.35 -13.15
CA ARG A 13 8.34 8.63 -11.99
C ARG A 13 7.67 9.11 -10.70
N GLN A 14 7.74 10.38 -10.37
CA GLN A 14 7.17 10.88 -9.10
C GLN A 14 5.69 10.49 -8.91
N ARG A 15 4.86 10.56 -9.96
CA ARG A 15 3.47 10.08 -9.94
C ARG A 15 3.34 8.60 -9.61
N TYR A 16 4.17 7.74 -10.20
CA TYR A 16 4.13 6.30 -9.89
C TYR A 16 4.58 6.02 -8.45
N ALA A 17 5.61 6.70 -7.94
CA ALA A 17 6.02 6.54 -6.54
C ALA A 17 4.90 6.90 -5.56
N THR A 18 4.19 8.01 -5.82
CA THR A 18 3.02 8.39 -5.04
C THR A 18 1.94 7.31 -5.13
N ALA A 19 1.57 6.84 -6.33
CA ALA A 19 0.57 5.78 -6.51
C ALA A 19 0.96 4.47 -5.80
N PHE A 20 2.23 4.06 -5.85
CA PHE A 20 2.74 2.92 -5.09
C PHE A 20 2.64 3.14 -3.58
N GLY A 21 2.86 4.37 -3.11
CA GLY A 21 2.66 4.75 -1.71
C GLY A 21 1.21 4.59 -1.26
N TRP A 22 0.24 5.00 -2.09
CA TRP A 22 -1.19 4.79 -1.83
C TRP A 22 -1.52 3.31 -1.70
N VAL A 23 -1.08 2.51 -2.68
CA VAL A 23 -1.40 1.07 -2.72
C VAL A 23 -0.72 0.32 -1.58
N ALA A 24 0.57 0.55 -1.36
CA ALA A 24 1.32 -0.06 -0.26
C ALA A 24 0.70 0.31 1.09
N GLY A 25 0.47 1.60 1.32
CA GLY A 25 -0.10 2.10 2.55
C GLY A 25 -1.50 1.56 2.82
N GLY A 26 -2.38 1.58 1.82
CA GLY A 26 -3.74 1.04 1.95
C GLY A 26 -3.73 -0.46 2.23
N THR A 27 -2.88 -1.21 1.53
CA THR A 27 -2.71 -2.65 1.76
C THR A 27 -2.21 -2.96 3.17
N LEU A 28 -1.23 -2.19 3.66
CA LEU A 28 -0.76 -2.30 5.04
C LEU A 28 -1.87 -2.00 6.04
N GLY A 29 -2.69 -0.98 5.79
CA GLY A 29 -3.86 -0.66 6.60
C GLY A 29 -4.86 -1.83 6.69
N LEU A 30 -5.10 -2.51 5.57
CA LEU A 30 -5.95 -3.71 5.53
C LEU A 30 -5.36 -4.87 6.34
N LEU A 31 -4.05 -5.13 6.21
CA LEU A 31 -3.36 -6.17 6.98
C LEU A 31 -3.41 -5.91 8.48
N ILE A 32 -3.23 -4.64 8.89
CA ILE A 32 -3.36 -4.23 10.29
C ILE A 32 -4.80 -4.44 10.76
N ASN A 33 -5.79 -4.01 9.99
CA ASN A 33 -7.21 -4.19 10.32
C ASN A 33 -7.57 -5.68 10.47
N TRP A 34 -7.07 -6.52 9.57
CA TRP A 34 -7.25 -7.97 9.65
C TRP A 34 -6.62 -8.54 10.92
N GLY A 35 -5.39 -8.15 11.25
CA GLY A 35 -4.72 -8.58 12.49
C GLY A 35 -5.49 -8.15 13.75
N ILE A 36 -6.03 -6.93 13.76
CA ILE A 36 -6.89 -6.45 14.86
C ILE A 36 -8.17 -7.27 14.93
N SER A 37 -8.84 -7.49 13.80
CA SER A 37 -10.07 -8.29 13.74
C SER A 37 -9.85 -9.73 14.23
N ALA A 38 -8.74 -10.35 13.84
CA ALA A 38 -8.40 -11.71 14.25
C ALA A 38 -8.13 -11.81 15.76
N ALA A 39 -7.53 -10.78 16.35
CA ALA A 39 -7.29 -10.72 17.79
C ALA A 39 -8.53 -10.38 18.61
N TYR A 40 -9.43 -9.55 18.08
CA TYR A 40 -10.62 -9.07 18.80
C TYR A 40 -11.78 -10.07 18.75
N GLY A 41 -11.93 -10.81 17.65
CA GLY A 41 -12.99 -11.80 17.48
C GLY A 41 -14.35 -11.21 17.10
N GLU A 42 -15.42 -11.95 17.39
CA GLU A 42 -16.80 -11.57 17.01
C GLU A 42 -17.24 -10.28 17.71
N GLY A 43 -17.71 -9.31 16.91
CA GLY A 43 -18.12 -7.98 17.37
C GLY A 43 -17.19 -6.84 16.94
N TYR A 44 -16.03 -7.15 16.36
CA TYR A 44 -15.20 -6.12 15.73
C TYR A 44 -15.91 -5.51 14.51
N PRO A 45 -16.10 -4.18 14.46
CA PRO A 45 -16.94 -3.56 13.44
C PRO A 45 -16.16 -3.34 12.12
N LEU A 46 -15.99 -4.44 11.39
CA LEU A 46 -15.18 -4.53 10.17
C LEU A 46 -15.50 -3.46 9.12
N THR A 47 -16.77 -3.11 8.91
CA THR A 47 -17.16 -2.28 7.76
C THR A 47 -16.54 -0.89 7.80
N TRP A 48 -16.61 -0.19 8.95
CA TRP A 48 -16.07 1.17 9.05
C TRP A 48 -14.57 1.17 9.36
N THR A 49 -14.07 0.19 10.12
CA THR A 49 -12.65 0.11 10.46
C THR A 49 -11.79 -0.21 9.24
N THR A 50 -12.27 -1.10 8.36
CA THR A 50 -11.60 -1.42 7.09
C THR A 50 -11.42 -0.18 6.24
N PHE A 51 -12.48 0.61 6.08
CA PHE A 51 -12.44 1.85 5.31
C PHE A 51 -11.49 2.88 5.94
N ALA A 52 -11.61 3.09 7.26
CA ALA A 52 -10.78 4.05 7.98
C ALA A 52 -9.30 3.69 7.95
N LEU A 53 -8.95 2.42 8.22
CA LEU A 53 -7.57 1.95 8.22
C LEU A 53 -6.98 1.88 6.81
N PHE A 54 -7.78 1.52 5.80
CA PHE A 54 -7.33 1.62 4.42
C PHE A 54 -6.99 3.06 4.03
N LEU A 55 -7.88 4.02 4.32
CA LEU A 55 -7.61 5.43 4.01
C LEU A 55 -6.42 5.97 4.80
N ALA A 56 -6.37 5.73 6.12
CA ALA A 56 -5.26 6.17 6.96
C ALA A 56 -3.92 5.58 6.46
N GLY A 57 -3.93 4.29 6.10
CA GLY A 57 -2.79 3.61 5.48
C GLY A 57 -2.41 4.25 4.16
N ALA A 58 -3.36 4.46 3.24
CA ALA A 58 -3.10 4.95 1.89
C ALA A 58 -2.57 6.39 1.89
N PHE A 59 -3.18 7.29 2.65
CA PHE A 59 -2.69 8.66 2.84
C PHE A 59 -1.36 8.70 3.60
N GLY A 60 -1.18 7.81 4.60
CA GLY A 60 0.09 7.66 5.31
C GLY A 60 1.22 7.20 4.38
N GLY A 61 0.95 6.21 3.54
CA GLY A 61 1.89 5.69 2.54
C GLY A 61 2.24 6.69 1.46
N MET A 62 1.28 7.50 1.00
CA MET A 62 1.52 8.66 0.14
C MET A 62 2.47 9.65 0.81
N THR A 63 2.15 10.06 2.04
CA THR A 63 2.95 11.07 2.78
C THR A 63 4.38 10.57 2.99
N LEU A 64 4.56 9.28 3.26
CA LEU A 64 5.87 8.66 3.42
C LEU A 64 6.62 8.61 2.08
N ALA A 65 5.94 8.28 0.98
CA ALA A 65 6.51 8.29 -0.37
C ALA A 65 6.98 9.69 -0.78
N ASP A 66 6.17 10.71 -0.49
CA ASP A 66 6.48 12.10 -0.80
C ASP A 66 7.66 12.61 0.04
N ARG A 67 7.77 12.19 1.32
CA ARG A 67 8.92 12.52 2.18
C ARG A 67 10.22 11.82 1.77
N LEU A 68 10.16 10.61 1.22
CA LEU A 68 11.34 9.83 0.84
C LEU A 68 11.93 10.24 -0.53
N GLY A 69 11.19 11.00 -1.34
CA GLY A 69 11.69 11.66 -2.55
C GLY A 69 12.29 10.73 -3.62
N SER A 70 13.26 11.22 -4.41
CA SER A 70 13.86 10.51 -5.55
C SER A 70 14.65 9.24 -5.18
N ARG A 71 15.02 9.07 -3.90
CA ARG A 71 15.69 7.86 -3.37
C ARG A 71 14.71 6.72 -3.09
N ALA A 72 13.41 7.00 -3.05
CA ALA A 72 12.38 6.03 -2.66
C ALA A 72 11.98 5.07 -3.79
N PHE A 73 12.30 5.37 -5.04
CA PHE A 73 11.70 4.71 -6.20
C PHE A 73 11.83 3.18 -6.22
N LYS A 74 13.02 2.67 -5.89
CA LYS A 74 13.28 1.23 -5.78
C LYS A 74 12.66 0.60 -4.53
N PRO A 75 12.92 1.10 -3.31
CA PRO A 75 12.40 0.47 -2.10
C PRO A 75 10.87 0.54 -1.98
N LEU A 76 10.21 1.61 -2.47
CA LEU A 76 8.76 1.72 -2.39
C LEU A 76 8.03 0.73 -3.31
N GLY A 77 8.55 0.51 -4.52
CA GLY A 77 8.01 -0.49 -5.44
C GLY A 77 8.16 -1.91 -4.87
N ILE A 78 9.31 -2.21 -4.25
CA ILE A 78 9.53 -3.51 -3.57
C ILE A 78 8.58 -3.65 -2.38
N ALA A 79 8.45 -2.63 -1.54
CA ALA A 79 7.54 -2.67 -0.38
C ALA A 79 6.08 -2.87 -0.82
N ALA A 80 5.63 -2.16 -1.85
CA ALA A 80 4.30 -2.34 -2.43
C ALA A 80 4.11 -3.77 -2.96
N GLY A 81 5.07 -4.28 -3.73
CA GLY A 81 5.02 -5.64 -4.27
C GLY A 81 5.01 -6.71 -3.17
N VAL A 82 5.83 -6.56 -2.13
CA VAL A 82 5.86 -7.48 -0.98
C VAL A 82 4.54 -7.44 -0.23
N LEU A 83 3.99 -6.25 0.04
CA LEU A 83 2.70 -6.12 0.73
C LEU A 83 1.56 -6.75 -0.06
N ILE A 84 1.53 -6.57 -1.38
CA ILE A 84 0.56 -7.22 -2.26
C ILE A 84 0.76 -8.74 -2.25
N ALA A 85 2.00 -9.22 -2.37
CA ALA A 85 2.29 -10.66 -2.35
C ALA A 85 1.86 -11.31 -1.03
N VAL A 86 2.11 -10.64 0.11
CA VAL A 86 1.64 -11.08 1.43
C VAL A 86 0.11 -11.11 1.48
N LEU A 87 -0.56 -10.07 0.99
CA LEU A 87 -2.02 -10.03 0.95
C LEU A 87 -2.59 -11.18 0.12
N VAL A 88 -2.06 -11.41 -1.08
CA VAL A 88 -2.49 -12.49 -1.97
C VAL A 88 -2.24 -13.85 -1.34
N ALA A 89 -1.05 -14.08 -0.76
CA ALA A 89 -0.73 -15.32 -0.06
C ALA A 89 -1.70 -15.58 1.10
N LEU A 90 -2.05 -14.54 1.87
CA LEU A 90 -2.99 -14.63 2.97
C LEU A 90 -4.40 -15.00 2.48
N VAL A 91 -4.88 -14.35 1.41
CA VAL A 91 -6.18 -14.66 0.79
C VAL A 91 -6.20 -16.10 0.27
N LEU A 92 -5.14 -16.55 -0.40
CA LEU A 92 -5.02 -17.93 -0.89
C LEU A 92 -5.02 -18.94 0.26
N ALA A 93 -4.26 -18.69 1.32
CA ALA A 93 -4.21 -19.57 2.49
C ALA A 93 -5.58 -19.71 3.16
N LEU A 94 -6.30 -18.59 3.32
CA LEU A 94 -7.67 -18.59 3.85
C LEU A 94 -8.62 -19.35 2.94
N ALA A 95 -8.57 -19.10 1.62
CA ALA A 95 -9.42 -19.80 0.65
C ALA A 95 -9.22 -21.31 0.67
N LEU A 96 -7.97 -21.77 0.72
CA LEU A 96 -7.59 -23.19 0.79
C LEU A 96 -7.95 -23.84 2.14
N THR A 97 -8.01 -23.07 3.22
CA THR A 97 -8.43 -23.57 4.53
C THR A 97 -9.95 -23.63 4.65
N SER A 98 -10.67 -22.80 3.89
CA SER A 98 -12.13 -22.75 3.86
C SER A 98 -12.80 -23.71 2.87
N SER A 99 -12.01 -24.44 2.07
CA SER A 99 -12.45 -25.44 1.10
C SER A 99 -12.33 -26.86 1.65
#